data_AF-X1CJ82-F1
#
_entry.id   AF-X1CJ82-F1
#
_cell.length_a   1.000
_cell.length_b   1.000
_cell.length_c   1.000
_cell.angle_alpha   90.00
_cell.angle_beta   90.00
_cell.angle_gamma   90.00
#
_symmetry.space_group_name_H-M   'P 1'
#
loop_
_entity.id
_entity.type
_entity.pdbx_description
1 polymer ?
#
loop_
_entity_poly.entity_id
_entity_poly.type
_entity_poly.pdbx_seq_one_letter_code
_entity_poly.pdbx_strand_id
1 'polypeptide(L)'
;CSIIPGPISVEVLVEGTQAMTQQAKLISSWAPNIVVKIPATSDGLEATSALAREKIKVNFTLCFSLNQALLGALAGATYVSLFVGRLDDAGILTTILGAQEEMSFACWVMA
;
A
#
# COMPACT_ATOMS: atom_id res chain seq x y z
N CYS A 1 -14.99 -11.54 -7.04
CA CYS A 1 -13.97 -11.04 -7.99
C CYS A 1 -14.04 -11.71 -9.38
N SER A 2 -15.24 -11.91 -9.95
CA SER A 2 -15.42 -12.64 -11.22
C SER A 2 -15.49 -11.75 -12.47
N ILE A 3 -15.70 -10.45 -12.30
CA ILE A 3 -15.87 -9.49 -13.40
C ILE A 3 -14.52 -8.95 -13.89
N ILE A 4 -13.57 -8.73 -12.97
CA ILE A 4 -12.25 -8.18 -13.26
C ILE A 4 -11.21 -9.22 -12.85
N PRO A 5 -10.40 -9.75 -13.79
CA PRO A 5 -9.36 -10.74 -13.50
C PRO A 5 -8.10 -10.12 -12.86
N GLY A 6 -7.92 -8.80 -12.97
CA GLY A 6 -6.78 -8.06 -12.40
C GLY A 6 -6.83 -7.88 -10.88
N PRO A 7 -5.80 -7.25 -10.28
CA PRO A 7 -5.72 -7.03 -8.85
C PRO A 7 -6.86 -6.12 -8.34
N ILE A 8 -7.48 -6.51 -7.23
CA ILE A 8 -8.55 -5.74 -6.59
C ILE A 8 -8.09 -5.35 -5.19
N SER A 9 -7.93 -4.03 -5.00
CA SER A 9 -7.52 -3.48 -3.71
C SER A 9 -8.71 -3.37 -2.74
N VAL A 10 -8.59 -3.94 -1.54
CA VAL A 10 -9.61 -3.89 -0.48
C VAL A 10 -8.99 -3.46 0.84
N GLU A 11 -9.57 -2.46 1.50
CA GLU A 11 -8.99 -1.79 2.66
C GLU A 11 -9.42 -2.40 4.00
N VAL A 12 -8.48 -2.47 4.93
CA VAL A 12 -8.76 -2.77 6.34
C VAL A 12 -9.48 -1.59 7.00
N LEU A 13 -10.37 -1.86 7.94
CA LEU A 13 -11.15 -0.85 8.66
C LEU A 13 -10.82 -0.76 10.15
N VAL A 14 -9.87 -1.57 10.61
CA VAL A 14 -9.43 -1.64 12.01
C VAL A 14 -8.07 -0.99 12.20
N GLU A 15 -7.81 -0.55 13.43
CA GLU A 15 -6.53 0.02 13.86
C GLU A 15 -5.72 -1.00 14.68
N GLY A 16 -4.41 -0.80 14.80
CA GLY A 16 -3.50 -1.70 15.50
C GLY A 16 -2.93 -2.82 14.62
N THR A 17 -1.62 -3.08 14.76
CA THR A 17 -0.88 -4.06 13.94
C THR A 17 -1.56 -5.42 13.90
N GLN A 18 -1.94 -5.97 15.06
CA GLN A 18 -2.50 -7.32 15.17
C GLN A 18 -3.88 -7.41 14.53
N ALA A 19 -4.76 -6.43 14.79
CA ALA A 19 -6.11 -6.40 14.23
C ALA A 19 -6.06 -6.22 12.71
N MET A 20 -5.23 -5.30 12.20
CA MET A 20 -5.02 -5.11 10.76
C MET A 20 -4.53 -6.40 10.10
N THR A 21 -3.55 -7.07 10.70
CA THR A 21 -2.99 -8.32 10.16
C THR A 21 -4.04 -9.43 10.09
N GLN A 22 -4.87 -9.58 11.13
CA GLN A 22 -5.95 -10.58 11.14
C GLN A 22 -7.04 -10.26 10.10
N GLN A 23 -7.47 -9.01 10.02
CA GLN A 23 -8.48 -8.59 9.04
C GLN A 23 -7.94 -8.72 7.61
N ALA A 24 -6.68 -8.38 7.39
CA ALA A 24 -6.01 -8.53 6.11
C ALA A 24 -5.98 -10.00 5.63
N LYS A 25 -5.67 -10.94 6.53
CA LYS A 25 -5.71 -12.38 6.22
C LYS A 25 -7.12 -12.82 5.80
N LEU A 26 -8.14 -12.41 6.55
CA LEU A 26 -9.53 -12.67 6.21
C LEU A 26 -9.89 -12.11 4.83
N ILE A 27 -9.60 -10.84 4.57
CA ILE A 27 -9.88 -10.17 3.29
C ILE A 27 -9.15 -10.87 2.14
N SER A 28 -7.87 -11.23 2.32
CA SER A 28 -7.08 -11.90 1.30
C SER A 28 -7.64 -13.27 0.88
N SER A 29 -8.41 -13.91 1.77
CA SER A 29 -9.04 -15.21 1.49
C SER A 29 -10.26 -15.13 0.56
N TRP A 30 -10.83 -13.94 0.34
CA TRP A 30 -12.07 -13.83 -0.44
C TRP A 30 -11.87 -14.12 -1.94
N ALA A 31 -10.67 -13.88 -2.48
CA ALA A 31 -10.31 -14.21 -3.86
C ALA A 31 -8.78 -14.09 -4.12
N PRO A 32 -8.22 -14.86 -5.08
CA PRO A 32 -6.78 -14.90 -5.34
C PRO A 32 -6.19 -13.60 -5.91
N ASN A 33 -7.03 -12.72 -6.46
CA ASN A 33 -6.62 -11.43 -7.02
C ASN A 33 -6.77 -10.27 -6.05
N ILE A 34 -7.07 -10.52 -4.78
CA ILE A 34 -7.15 -9.46 -3.77
C ILE A 34 -5.76 -8.97 -3.38
N VAL A 35 -5.69 -7.65 -3.20
CA VAL A 35 -4.55 -6.93 -2.63
C VAL A 35 -5.10 -6.15 -1.44
N VAL A 36 -4.53 -6.36 -0.26
CA VAL A 36 -5.03 -5.69 0.94
C VAL A 36 -4.46 -4.28 1.03
N LYS A 37 -5.32 -3.27 1.12
CA LYS A 37 -4.92 -1.89 1.37
C LYS A 37 -4.65 -1.69 2.86
N ILE A 38 -3.44 -1.22 3.18
CA ILE A 38 -2.97 -0.93 4.55
C ILE A 38 -2.50 0.53 4.59
N PRO A 39 -3.02 1.35 5.52
CA PRO A 39 -2.67 2.77 5.60
C PRO A 39 -1.21 2.98 6.04
N ALA A 40 -0.59 4.06 5.58
CA ALA A 40 0.81 4.41 5.86
C ALA A 40 1.04 4.95 7.30
N THR A 41 0.82 4.10 8.29
CA THR A 41 1.06 4.35 9.72
C THR A 41 2.19 3.45 10.25
N SER A 42 2.64 3.68 11.49
CA SER A 42 3.62 2.79 12.15
C SER A 42 3.11 1.35 12.22
N ASP A 43 1.88 1.18 12.71
CA ASP A 43 1.22 -0.14 12.80
C ASP A 43 1.00 -0.74 11.42
N GLY A 44 0.63 0.08 10.43
CA GLY A 44 0.46 -0.36 9.05
C GLY A 44 1.76 -0.86 8.42
N LEU A 45 2.90 -0.24 8.75
CA LEU A 45 4.22 -0.68 8.30
C LEU A 45 4.60 -2.04 8.88
N GLU A 46 4.37 -2.23 10.18
CA GLU A 46 4.61 -3.52 10.85
C GLU A 46 3.68 -4.62 10.30
N ALA A 47 2.39 -4.31 10.13
CA ALA A 47 1.42 -5.22 9.54
C ALA A 47 1.81 -5.59 8.11
N THR A 48 2.27 -4.62 7.30
CA THR A 48 2.76 -4.85 5.94
C THR A 48 3.93 -5.84 5.94
N SER A 49 4.90 -5.64 6.83
CA SER A 49 6.04 -6.55 6.96
C SER A 49 5.63 -7.97 7.37
N ALA A 50 4.68 -8.11 8.29
CA ALA A 50 4.13 -9.41 8.69
C ALA A 50 3.42 -10.12 7.52
N LEU A 51 2.55 -9.40 6.81
CA LEU A 51 1.77 -9.92 5.68
C LEU A 51 2.66 -10.30 4.48
N ALA A 52 3.71 -9.52 4.22
CA ALA A 52 4.67 -9.81 3.15
C ALA A 52 5.41 -11.13 3.37
N ARG A 53 5.79 -11.46 4.61
CA ARG A 53 6.41 -12.77 4.95
C ARG A 53 5.47 -13.94 4.67
N GLU A 54 4.17 -13.71 4.76
CA GLU A 54 3.12 -14.68 4.44
C GLU A 54 2.70 -14.64 2.96
N LYS A 55 3.39 -13.86 2.12
CA LYS A 55 3.13 -13.67 0.69
C LYS A 55 1.73 -13.12 0.38
N ILE A 56 1.12 -12.40 1.32
CA ILE A 56 -0.13 -11.69 1.10
C ILE A 56 0.19 -10.36 0.41
N LYS A 57 -0.48 -10.10 -0.72
CA LYS A 57 -0.26 -8.87 -1.49
C LYS A 57 -0.81 -7.68 -0.73
N VAL A 58 0.03 -6.67 -0.54
CA VAL A 58 -0.34 -5.42 0.16
C VAL A 58 -0.22 -4.23 -0.78
N ASN A 59 -1.20 -3.33 -0.70
CA ASN A 59 -1.15 -1.99 -1.25
C ASN A 59 -0.99 -1.00 -0.08
N PHE A 60 0.21 -0.47 0.09
CA PHE A 60 0.50 0.52 1.12
C PHE A 60 -0.04 1.88 0.68
N THR A 61 -1.09 2.37 1.34
CA THR A 61 -1.92 3.48 0.86
C THR A 61 -1.83 4.71 1.77
N LEU A 62 -2.37 5.84 1.32
CA LEU A 62 -2.31 7.13 2.02
C LEU A 62 -0.87 7.63 2.22
N CYS A 63 0.00 7.37 1.25
CA CYS A 63 1.34 7.96 1.25
C CYS A 63 1.26 9.40 0.72
N PHE A 64 1.81 10.33 1.49
CA PHE A 64 1.91 11.76 1.14
C PHE A 64 3.38 12.23 1.07
N SER A 65 4.33 11.30 1.21
CA SER A 65 5.76 11.56 1.07
C SER A 65 6.47 10.36 0.46
N LEU A 66 7.60 10.63 -0.20
CA LEU A 66 8.46 9.60 -0.77
C LEU A 66 9.03 8.69 0.32
N ASN A 67 9.30 9.21 1.52
CA ASN A 67 9.80 8.42 2.64
C ASN A 67 8.78 7.38 3.10
N GLN A 68 7.49 7.72 3.15
CA GLN A 68 6.43 6.73 3.44
C GLN A 68 6.37 5.67 2.35
N ALA A 69 6.46 6.08 1.08
CA ALA A 69 6.46 5.16 -0.05
C ALA A 69 7.65 4.19 -0.01
N LEU A 70 8.84 4.71 0.26
CA LEU A 70 10.08 3.95 0.43
C LEU A 70 9.97 2.95 1.58
N LEU A 71 9.45 3.37 2.74
CA LEU A 71 9.25 2.48 3.88
C LEU A 71 8.29 1.34 3.55
N GLY A 72 7.17 1.64 2.89
CA GLY A 72 6.21 0.61 2.44
C GLY A 72 6.84 -0.39 1.47
N ALA A 73 7.63 0.10 0.51
CA ALA A 73 8.37 -0.75 -0.43
C ALA A 73 9.36 -1.68 0.29
N LEU A 74 10.17 -1.12 1.22
CA LEU A 74 11.13 -1.89 2.02
C LEU A 74 10.47 -2.89 2.97
N ALA A 75 9.26 -2.59 3.46
CA ALA A 75 8.47 -3.52 4.25
C ALA A 75 7.90 -4.68 3.43
N GLY A 76 8.00 -4.64 2.09
CA GLY A 76 7.55 -5.70 1.19
C GLY A 76 6.15 -5.50 0.61
N ALA A 77 5.66 -4.26 0.56
CA ALA A 77 4.41 -3.96 -0.13
C ALA A 77 4.50 -4.33 -1.63
N THR A 78 3.41 -4.87 -2.19
CA THR A 78 3.31 -5.17 -3.63
C THR A 78 3.05 -3.89 -4.43
N TYR A 79 2.25 -3.00 -3.85
CA TYR A 79 1.92 -1.69 -4.40
C TYR A 79 2.12 -0.63 -3.34
N VAL A 80 2.42 0.58 -3.80
CA VAL A 80 2.42 1.78 -2.96
C VAL A 80 1.57 2.83 -3.65
N SER A 81 0.60 3.40 -2.94
CA SER A 81 -0.30 4.43 -3.47
C SER A 81 0.09 5.79 -2.90
N LEU A 82 0.66 6.64 -3.76
CA LEU A 82 1.04 8.01 -3.43
C LEU A 82 -0.05 8.97 -3.90
N PHE A 83 -0.59 9.79 -3.00
CA PHE A 83 -1.77 10.61 -3.30
C PHE A 83 -1.35 11.94 -3.94
N VAL A 84 -0.88 11.88 -5.19
CA VAL A 84 -0.35 13.01 -5.96
C VAL A 84 -1.34 14.16 -6.08
N GLY A 85 -2.61 13.88 -6.43
CA GLY A 85 -3.63 14.91 -6.56
C GLY A 85 -3.86 15.70 -5.26
N ARG A 86 -3.79 15.03 -4.09
CA ARG A 86 -3.93 15.70 -2.78
C ARG A 86 -2.71 16.53 -2.41
N LEU A 87 -1.54 16.16 -2.90
CA LEU A 87 -0.32 16.95 -2.74
C LEU A 87 -0.34 18.18 -3.64
N ASP A 88 -0.91 18.08 -4.83
CA ASP A 88 -1.13 19.21 -5.74
C ASP A 88 -2.15 20.21 -5.19
N ASP A 89 -3.28 19.72 -4.67
CA ASP A 89 -4.27 20.55 -3.96
C ASP A 89 -3.64 21.35 -2.81
N ALA A 90 -2.60 20.80 -2.17
CA ALA A 90 -1.85 21.44 -1.10
C ALA A 90 -0.69 22.34 -1.60
N GLY A 91 -0.43 22.39 -2.91
CA GLY A 91 0.63 23.19 -3.53
C GLY A 91 2.05 22.60 -3.41
N ILE A 92 2.18 21.29 -3.19
CA ILE A 92 3.46 20.61 -2.84
C ILE A 92 4.07 19.87 -4.06
N LEU A 93 3.40 19.85 -5.22
CA LEU A 93 3.63 18.89 -6.31
C LEU A 93 5.02 18.93 -6.96
N THR A 94 5.72 20.07 -7.01
CA THR A 94 6.89 20.30 -7.87
C THR A 94 8.10 19.40 -7.59
N THR A 95 8.22 18.79 -6.41
CA THR A 95 9.40 17.99 -6.04
C THR A 95 9.19 16.47 -6.16
N ILE A 96 7.93 16.01 -6.14
CA ILE A 96 7.63 14.59 -5.90
C ILE A 96 7.55 13.77 -7.20
N LEU A 97 7.12 14.38 -8.31
CA LEU A 97 7.04 13.69 -9.61
C LEU A 97 8.42 13.26 -10.13
N GLY A 98 9.46 14.07 -9.94
CA GLY A 98 10.83 13.73 -10.38
C GLY A 98 11.41 12.54 -9.61
N ALA A 99 11.07 12.37 -8.33
CA ALA A 99 11.53 11.24 -7.54
C ALA A 99 10.77 9.94 -7.83
N GLN A 100 9.54 10.02 -8.34
CA GLN A 100 8.78 8.83 -8.74
C GLN A 100 9.47 8.08 -9.89
N GLU A 101 10.11 8.81 -10.83
CA GLU A 101 10.85 8.21 -11.94
C GLU A 101 12.17 7.53 -11.51
N GLU A 102 12.83 8.02 -10.46
CA GLU A 102 14.08 7.42 -9.94
C GLU A 102 13.84 6.20 -9.02
N MET A 103 12.64 6.07 -8.45
CA MET A 103 12.28 5.00 -7.53
C MET A 103 11.97 3.68 -8.27
N SER A 104 13.01 3.02 -8.76
CA SER A 104 12.95 1.66 -9.34
C SER A 104 12.82 0.60 -8.23
N PHE A 105 11.66 0.53 -7.57
CA PHE A 105 11.39 -0.50 -6.55
C PHE A 105 10.69 -1.73 -7.14
N ALA A 106 10.83 -2.86 -6.44
CA ALA A 106 10.09 -4.09 -6.71
C ALA A 106 8.56 -3.98 -6.50
N CYS A 107 8.06 -2.80 -6.13
CA CYS A 107 6.65 -2.50 -5.91
C CYS A 107 6.13 -1.52 -6.97
N TRP A 108 4.88 -1.69 -7.39
CA TRP A 108 4.25 -0.80 -8.37
C TRP A 108 3.71 0.45 -7.68
N VAL A 109 4.13 1.63 -8.15
CA VAL A 109 3.55 2.90 -7.70
C VAL A 109 2.23 3.12 -8.43
N MET A 110 1.15 3.26 -7.66
CA MET A 110 -0.14 3.70 -8.17
C MET A 110 -0.33 5.18 -7.85
N ALA A 111 -0.44 6.00 -8.90
CA ALA A 111 -0.73 7.43 -8.82
C ALA A 111 -2.23 7.71 -8.88
#